data_AF-A0A4U9DBF7-F1
#
_entry.id   AF-A0A4U9DBF7-F1
#
_cell.length_a   1.000
_cell.length_b   1.000
_cell.length_c   1.000
_cell.angle_alpha   90.00
_cell.angle_beta   90.00
_cell.angle_gamma   90.00
#
_symmetry.space_group_name_H-M   'P 1'
#
loop_
_entity.id
_entity.type
_entity.pdbx_description
1 polymer ?
#
loop_
_entity_poly.entity_id
_entity_poly.type
_entity_poly.pdbx_seq_one_letter_code
_entity_poly.pdbx_strand_id
1 'polypeptide(L)'
;MQDAEDGCPSGQHLAADCIAHASMRVAGSALMLGDSPTSDSERYAGFTLVLDTQDLDEGKRWFDSLAAEGRIEMAWQETFWAHGFGKVFDRFGIPWMVNVVKQP
;
A
#
# COMPACT_ATOMS: atom_id res chain seq x y z
N MET A 1 -22.11 -6.50 -37.57
CA MET A 1 -20.91 -7.30 -37.22
C MET A 1 -20.21 -6.51 -36.13
N GLN A 2 -20.88 -6.39 -34.99
CA GLN A 2 -20.77 -7.23 -33.80
C GLN A 2 -19.97 -6.43 -32.78
N ASP A 3 -20.70 -5.57 -32.08
CA ASP A 3 -20.28 -4.96 -30.83
C ASP A 3 -19.75 -6.10 -29.95
N ALA A 4 -18.49 -6.00 -29.54
CA ALA A 4 -17.93 -6.92 -28.57
C ALA A 4 -18.59 -6.64 -27.23
N GLU A 5 -19.74 -7.27 -27.00
CA GLU A 5 -20.34 -7.47 -25.68
C GLU A 5 -19.49 -8.48 -24.87
N ASP A 6 -18.17 -8.26 -24.80
CA ASP A 6 -17.32 -8.92 -23.81
C ASP A 6 -17.47 -8.16 -22.48
N GLY A 7 -18.72 -8.08 -22.01
CA GLY A 7 -19.04 -7.58 -20.69
C GLY A 7 -18.49 -8.56 -19.68
N CYS A 8 -17.58 -8.08 -18.82
CA CYS A 8 -17.21 -8.82 -17.61
C CYS A 8 -18.52 -9.27 -16.92
N PRO A 9 -18.71 -10.56 -16.58
CA PRO A 9 -19.98 -11.05 -16.02
C PRO A 9 -20.36 -10.36 -14.70
N SER A 10 -19.45 -9.58 -14.09
CA SER A 10 -19.73 -8.70 -12.96
C SER A 10 -20.55 -7.45 -13.31
N GLY A 11 -20.74 -7.12 -14.60
CA GLY A 11 -21.40 -5.88 -15.04
C GLY A 11 -20.56 -4.61 -14.79
N GLN A 12 -19.30 -4.76 -14.40
CA GLN A 12 -18.40 -3.63 -14.15
C GLN A 12 -17.80 -3.11 -15.45
N HIS A 13 -17.91 -1.80 -15.68
CA HIS A 13 -17.27 -1.09 -16.78
C HIS A 13 -16.07 -0.33 -16.23
N LEU A 14 -14.87 -0.89 -16.42
CA LEU A 14 -13.61 -0.21 -16.13
C LEU A 14 -13.23 0.67 -17.33
N ALA A 15 -12.67 1.86 -17.08
CA ALA A 15 -12.11 2.68 -18.15
C ALA A 15 -10.92 1.96 -18.80
N ALA A 16 -10.61 2.29 -20.06
CA ALA A 16 -9.59 1.59 -20.84
C ALA A 16 -8.17 1.69 -20.25
N ASP A 17 -7.91 2.71 -19.44
CA ASP A 17 -6.66 2.98 -18.74
C ASP A 17 -6.63 2.42 -17.30
N CYS A 18 -7.73 1.84 -16.82
CA CYS A 18 -7.76 1.20 -15.51
C CYS A 18 -6.98 -0.12 -15.48
N ILE A 19 -6.33 -0.38 -14.37
CA ILE A 19 -5.64 -1.64 -14.10
C ILE A 19 -6.64 -2.65 -13.56
N ALA A 20 -7.09 -3.59 -14.39
CA ALA A 20 -7.97 -4.67 -13.94
C ALA A 20 -7.27 -5.66 -12.98
N HIS A 21 -5.95 -5.85 -13.15
CA HIS A 21 -5.17 -6.77 -12.34
C HIS A 21 -3.68 -6.43 -12.39
N ALA A 22 -3.07 -6.28 -11.21
CA ALA A 22 -1.63 -6.18 -11.03
C ALA A 22 -1.16 -7.07 -9.89
N SER A 23 0.03 -7.65 -10.06
CA SER A 23 0.76 -8.38 -9.03
C SER A 23 2.14 -7.77 -8.89
N MET A 24 2.47 -7.34 -7.67
CA MET A 24 3.76 -6.71 -7.35
C MET A 24 4.42 -7.45 -6.18
N ARG A 25 5.74 -7.66 -6.26
CA ARG A 25 6.51 -8.18 -5.14
C ARG A 25 7.16 -7.04 -4.37
N VAL A 26 6.90 -6.97 -3.06
CA VAL A 26 7.46 -5.97 -2.15
C VAL A 26 7.97 -6.67 -0.91
N ALA A 27 9.25 -6.45 -0.55
CA ALA A 27 9.89 -7.03 0.64
C ALA A 27 9.65 -8.55 0.79
N GLY A 28 9.66 -9.30 -0.34
CA GLY A 28 9.42 -10.74 -0.36
C GLY A 28 7.95 -11.17 -0.45
N SER A 29 7.01 -10.29 -0.11
CA SER A 29 5.56 -10.51 -0.17
C SER A 29 4.98 -10.17 -1.54
N ALA A 30 3.87 -10.82 -1.92
CA ALA A 30 3.11 -10.48 -3.13
C ALA A 30 1.90 -9.64 -2.76
N LEU A 31 1.75 -8.48 -3.41
CA LEU A 31 0.58 -7.62 -3.34
C LEU A 31 -0.19 -7.74 -4.66
N MET A 32 -1.50 -7.92 -4.54
CA MET A 32 -2.43 -8.00 -5.67
C MET A 32 -3.36 -6.79 -5.59
N LEU A 33 -3.48 -6.04 -6.69
CA LEU A 33 -4.20 -4.77 -6.73
C LEU A 33 -4.86 -4.57 -8.09
N GLY A 34 -5.89 -3.71 -8.13
CA GLY A 34 -6.59 -3.29 -9.32
C GLY A 34 -7.44 -2.06 -9.01
N ASP A 35 -7.80 -1.32 -10.05
CA ASP A 35 -8.62 -0.12 -9.92
C ASP A 35 -10.09 -0.49 -9.72
N SER A 36 -10.79 0.34 -8.94
CA SER A 36 -12.23 0.24 -8.73
C SER A 36 -12.94 1.34 -9.53
N PRO A 37 -14.03 1.04 -10.25
CA PRO A 37 -14.80 2.07 -10.96
C PRO A 37 -15.54 3.04 -10.01
N THR A 38 -15.53 2.79 -8.70
CA THR A 38 -16.17 3.60 -7.65
C THR A 38 -15.20 4.31 -6.71
N SER A 39 -13.92 4.44 -7.10
CA SER A 39 -12.78 4.76 -6.23
C SER A 39 -12.80 6.13 -5.52
N ASP A 40 -13.63 7.08 -5.93
CA ASP A 40 -13.53 8.48 -5.49
C ASP A 40 -13.80 8.71 -3.98
N SER A 41 -14.24 7.68 -3.24
CA SER A 41 -14.55 7.81 -1.81
C SER A 41 -14.17 6.60 -0.95
N GLU A 42 -13.44 5.62 -1.49
CA GLU A 42 -13.07 4.42 -0.76
C GLU A 42 -11.90 4.71 0.20
N ARG A 43 -12.17 4.60 1.50
CA ARG A 43 -11.13 4.63 2.53
C ARG A 43 -10.74 3.21 2.88
N TYR A 44 -9.48 2.85 2.61
CA TYR A 44 -8.92 1.59 3.07
C TYR A 44 -8.93 1.51 4.60
N ALA A 45 -9.66 0.53 5.13
CA ALA A 45 -9.83 0.32 6.56
C ALA A 45 -9.94 -1.17 6.88
N GLY A 46 -9.67 -1.53 8.14
CA GLY A 46 -9.72 -2.92 8.61
C GLY A 46 -8.46 -3.75 8.34
N PHE A 47 -7.44 -3.17 7.67
CA PHE A 47 -6.13 -3.78 7.47
C PHE A 47 -5.01 -2.74 7.53
N THR A 48 -3.77 -3.20 7.59
CA THR A 48 -2.55 -2.38 7.48
C THR A 48 -1.43 -3.24 6.92
N LEU A 49 -0.66 -2.69 5.98
CA LEU A 49 0.51 -3.37 5.41
C LEU A 49 1.72 -3.10 6.29
N VAL A 50 2.54 -4.12 6.54
CA VAL A 50 3.72 -4.01 7.40
C VAL A 50 4.97 -4.33 6.59
N LEU A 51 5.94 -3.42 6.61
CA LEU A 51 7.27 -3.61 6.06
C LEU A 51 8.25 -3.77 7.22
N ASP A 52 8.80 -4.97 7.33
CA ASP A 52 9.85 -5.29 8.29
C ASP A 52 11.21 -5.33 7.59
N THR A 53 12.22 -4.72 8.21
CA THR A 53 13.63 -4.85 7.80
C THR A 53 14.53 -4.84 9.02
N GLN A 54 15.78 -5.26 8.84
CA GLN A 54 16.83 -5.17 9.86
C GLN A 54 17.77 -3.98 9.60
N ASP A 55 17.61 -3.30 8.47
CA ASP A 55 18.40 -2.15 8.07
C ASP A 55 17.65 -0.85 8.43
N LEU A 56 18.23 -0.06 9.34
CA LEU A 56 17.64 1.18 9.81
C LEU A 56 17.52 2.23 8.69
N ASP A 57 18.52 2.33 7.82
CA ASP A 57 18.55 3.29 6.73
C ASP A 57 17.53 2.90 5.66
N GLU A 58 17.40 1.60 5.38
CA GLU A 58 16.36 1.09 4.50
C GLU A 58 14.96 1.38 5.04
N GLY A 59 14.69 1.05 6.31
CA GLY A 59 13.40 1.32 6.95
C GLY A 59 13.05 2.81 6.93
N LYS A 60 14.03 3.67 7.24
CA LYS A 60 13.84 5.13 7.19
C LYS A 60 13.50 5.60 5.77
N ARG A 61 14.20 5.11 4.74
CA ARG A 61 13.92 5.46 3.34
C ARG A 61 12.52 5.03 2.91
N TRP A 62 12.07 3.83 3.31
CA TRP A 62 10.71 3.37 3.01
C TRP A 62 9.66 4.26 3.67
N PHE A 63 9.84 4.57 4.96
CA PHE A 63 8.93 5.46 5.68
C PHE A 63 8.85 6.84 5.03
N ASP A 64 9.99 7.46 4.72
CA ASP A 64 10.02 8.78 4.08
C ASP A 64 9.35 8.77 2.70
N SER A 65 9.55 7.70 1.92
CA SER A 65 8.94 7.55 0.59
C SER A 65 7.42 7.35 0.66
N LEU A 66 6.93 6.57 1.62
CA LEU A 66 5.49 6.38 1.83
C LEU A 66 4.83 7.63 2.43
N ALA A 67 5.57 8.39 3.24
CA ALA A 67 5.12 9.66 3.80
C ALA A 67 5.13 10.81 2.79
N ALA A 68 5.87 10.69 1.68
CA ALA A 68 5.84 11.65 0.60
C ALA A 68 4.42 11.76 0.04
N GLU A 69 3.80 12.93 0.20
CA GLU A 69 2.41 13.21 -0.18
C GLU A 69 1.36 12.37 0.58
N GLY A 70 1.79 11.66 1.62
CA GLY A 70 0.93 10.89 2.51
C GLY A 70 0.53 11.65 3.77
N ARG A 71 -0.07 10.93 4.73
CA ARG A 71 -0.40 11.42 6.06
C ARG A 71 0.28 10.56 7.11
N ILE A 72 1.21 11.17 7.84
CA ILE A 72 1.86 10.53 8.99
C ILE A 72 0.84 10.38 10.12
N GLU A 73 0.60 9.14 10.54
CA GLU A 73 -0.19 8.82 11.74
C GLU A 73 0.71 8.75 12.98
N MET A 74 1.91 8.20 12.82
CA MET A 74 2.95 8.15 13.84
C MET A 74 4.29 8.44 13.18
N ALA A 75 4.92 9.52 13.59
CA ALA A 75 6.23 9.91 13.09
C ALA A 75 7.27 8.83 13.36
N TRP A 76 8.26 8.74 12.48
CA TRP A 76 9.39 7.83 12.62
C TRP A 76 10.13 8.09 13.93
N GLN A 77 10.20 7.07 14.78
CA GLN A 77 10.87 7.15 16.07
C GLN A 77 11.34 5.78 16.53
N GLU A 78 12.32 5.76 17.43
CA GLU A 78 12.72 4.54 18.13
C GLU A 78 11.65 4.14 19.15
N THR A 79 11.45 2.84 19.36
CA THR A 79 10.55 2.30 20.39
C THR A 79 11.30 1.30 21.28
N PHE A 80 10.64 0.78 22.33
CA PHE A 80 11.28 -0.22 23.19
C PHE A 80 11.56 -1.55 22.47
N TRP A 81 10.92 -1.83 21.33
CA TRP A 81 11.07 -3.08 20.57
C TRP A 81 11.68 -2.91 19.16
N ALA A 82 11.81 -1.68 18.67
CA ALA A 82 12.32 -1.40 17.33
C ALA A 82 13.34 -0.26 17.34
N HIS A 83 14.39 -0.38 16.51
CA HIS A 83 15.35 0.70 16.24
C HIS A 83 14.68 1.87 15.48
N GLY A 84 13.63 1.57 14.71
CA GLY A 84 12.80 2.56 14.05
C GLY A 84 11.40 2.01 13.77
N PHE A 85 10.38 2.80 14.08
CA PHE A 85 8.99 2.48 13.84
C PHE A 85 8.21 3.72 13.42
N GLY A 86 7.29 3.57 12.48
CA GLY A 86 6.40 4.63 12.05
C GLY A 86 5.14 4.08 11.39
N LYS A 87 4.08 4.91 11.38
CA LYS A 87 2.79 4.59 10.76
C LYS A 87 2.38 5.73 9.84
N VAL A 88 1.97 5.39 8.62
CA VAL A 88 1.68 6.36 7.58
C VAL A 88 0.57 5.87 6.67
N PHE A 89 -0.29 6.77 6.23
CA PHE A 89 -1.15 6.56 5.07
C PHE A 89 -0.42 7.11 3.86
N ASP A 90 -0.19 6.32 2.82
CA ASP A 90 0.46 6.83 1.62
C ASP A 90 -0.46 7.79 0.83
N ARG A 91 0.04 8.34 -0.28
CA ARG A 91 -0.72 9.25 -1.14
C ARG A 91 -2.00 8.63 -1.75
N PHE A 92 -2.10 7.30 -1.76
CA PHE A 92 -3.26 6.55 -2.24
C PHE A 92 -4.21 6.18 -1.08
N GLY A 93 -3.88 6.54 0.16
CA GLY A 93 -4.68 6.27 1.34
C GLY A 93 -4.48 4.87 1.93
N ILE A 94 -3.48 4.10 1.47
CA ILE A 94 -3.20 2.76 2.02
C ILE A 94 -2.50 2.92 3.37
N PRO A 95 -2.98 2.25 4.43
CA PRO A 95 -2.29 2.26 5.74
C PRO A 95 -1.06 1.35 5.74
N TRP A 96 0.08 1.92 6.14
CA TRP A 96 1.38 1.27 6.26
C TRP A 96 1.98 1.40 7.66
N MET A 97 2.69 0.36 8.10
CA MET A 97 3.66 0.39 9.19
C MET A 97 5.04 -0.01 8.66
N VAL A 98 6.06 0.71 9.10
CA VAL A 98 7.46 0.35 8.82
C VAL A 98 8.14 0.09 10.16
N ASN A 99 8.83 -1.04 10.26
CA ASN A 99 9.32 -1.56 11.52
C ASN A 99 10.71 -2.17 11.38
N VAL A 100 11.67 -1.64 12.14
CA VAL A 100 13.06 -2.12 12.18
C VAL A 100 13.28 -2.78 13.54
N VAL A 101 13.01 -4.08 13.61
CA VAL A 101 12.95 -4.83 14.89
C VAL A 101 14.33 -4.89 15.56
N LYS A 102 14.36 -4.63 16.88
CA LYS A 102 15.53 -4.95 17.71
C LYS A 102 15.57 -6.46 17.88
N GLN A 103 16.58 -7.11 17.32
CA GLN A 103 16.77 -8.54 17.60
C GLN A 103 16.96 -8.74 19.12
N PRO A 104 16.43 -9.84 19.69
CA PRO A 104 16.70 -10.20 21.08
C PRO A 104 18.20 -10.48 21.33
#